data_AF-A0A1I4EHZ0-F1
#
_entry.id   AF-A0A1I4EHZ0-F1
#
_cell.length_a   1.000
_cell.length_b   1.000
_cell.length_c   1.000
_cell.angle_alpha   90.00
_cell.angle_beta   90.00
_cell.angle_gamma   90.00
#
_symmetry.space_group_name_H-M   'P 1'
#
loop_
_entity.id
_entity.type
_entity.pdbx_description
1 polymer ?
#
loop_
_entity_poly.entity_id
_entity_poly.type
_entity_poly.pdbx_seq_one_letter_code
_entity_poly.pdbx_strand_id
1 'polypeptide(L)'
;GTTHPGDGTDAYWSSGDTFDNSAGIWPGATLENEAAQNLCQQRAPMTIEQWSNLEPYQQIGDFWVVDHTTGWAYWASLLEPGHASSYLLDAAELTDAIEDTVFNGSYYYGIHVDSQLISPDNSEEFLPGGDSRLEAFLTGIKNNSMNDEGTSNPRYEVDSPPSDFNFDSMLPGRVFTMAGEEYLYLEDQGAGNHMIIRHDPIRHTSFNAQPQVLSDWFSGLDAEVQAMVQPVSIPDPAPDVSYASITWAGGQTGWLPDDLNLFPAAAADVTTVNPSGTPQSFALSLADVVRLSTPEAPFPNFAQRAGKHRAWWWLRTSDATFNNAWMVQHSENVGHLQVGPVSANILPTGGARPAIIINQ
;
A
#
# COMPACT_ATOMS: atom_id res chain seq x y z
N GLY A 1 -0.47 28.62 -1.01
CA GLY A 1 -1.37 27.45 -0.93
C GLY A 1 -2.57 27.81 -0.08
N THR A 2 -3.70 27.15 -0.29
CA THR A 2 -4.91 27.30 0.54
C THR A 2 -5.11 26.04 1.37
N THR A 3 -5.53 26.20 2.63
CA THR A 3 -6.10 25.09 3.40
C THR A 3 -7.43 24.66 2.77
N HIS A 4 -7.86 23.42 3.01
CA HIS A 4 -9.13 22.90 2.49
C HIS A 4 -10.29 23.85 2.86
N PRO A 5 -11.23 24.18 1.94
CA PRO A 5 -12.38 25.02 2.24
C PRO A 5 -13.33 24.28 3.19
N GLY A 6 -13.08 24.41 4.48
CA GLY A 6 -13.91 23.90 5.56
C GLY A 6 -13.71 24.74 6.82
N ASP A 7 -14.55 24.56 7.82
CA ASP A 7 -14.48 25.20 9.14
C ASP A 7 -13.45 24.52 10.08
N GLY A 8 -12.47 23.82 9.50
CA GLY A 8 -11.52 23.00 10.24
C GLY A 8 -12.10 21.66 10.75
N THR A 9 -13.36 21.33 10.41
CA THR A 9 -14.01 20.10 10.90
C THR A 9 -14.20 19.00 9.85
N ASP A 10 -14.09 19.28 8.54
CA ASP A 10 -14.23 18.27 7.48
C ASP A 10 -13.23 18.39 6.29
N ALA A 11 -12.67 17.19 6.00
CA ALA A 11 -12.07 16.56 4.81
C ALA A 11 -11.10 17.30 3.86
N TYR A 12 -9.82 16.92 3.92
CA TYR A 12 -8.71 17.04 2.94
C TYR A 12 -9.03 17.30 1.44
N TRP A 13 -8.17 18.06 0.76
CA TRP A 13 -8.13 18.17 -0.72
C TRP A 13 -7.94 16.79 -1.38
N SER A 14 -8.82 16.42 -2.31
CA SER A 14 -8.73 15.21 -3.13
C SER A 14 -8.03 15.48 -4.47
N SER A 15 -7.52 14.43 -5.12
CA SER A 15 -6.96 14.54 -6.48
C SER A 15 -8.00 15.10 -7.44
N GLY A 16 -7.64 16.14 -8.19
CA GLY A 16 -8.52 16.78 -9.19
C GLY A 16 -9.43 17.87 -8.63
N ASP A 17 -9.40 18.13 -7.31
CA ASP A 17 -10.06 19.30 -6.76
C ASP A 17 -9.35 20.56 -7.25
N THR A 18 -10.12 21.55 -7.73
CA THR A 18 -9.56 22.83 -8.17
C THR A 18 -9.90 23.95 -7.19
N PHE A 19 -8.93 24.84 -6.98
CA PHE A 19 -9.15 26.09 -6.26
C PHE A 19 -8.85 27.26 -7.18
N ASP A 20 -9.86 28.07 -7.43
CA ASP A 20 -9.74 29.35 -8.11
C ASP A 20 -9.59 30.49 -7.10
N ASN A 21 -8.42 31.15 -7.11
CA ASN A 21 -8.15 32.29 -6.25
C ASN A 21 -8.58 33.64 -6.88
N SER A 22 -9.31 33.63 -8.01
CA SER A 22 -9.76 34.83 -8.75
C SER A 22 -10.66 35.78 -7.96
N ALA A 23 -11.24 35.31 -6.87
CA ALA A 23 -11.98 36.14 -5.91
C ALA A 23 -11.09 37.16 -5.15
N GLY A 24 -9.77 37.15 -5.34
CA GLY A 24 -8.86 38.16 -4.79
C GLY A 24 -8.62 38.02 -3.28
N ILE A 25 -8.83 36.82 -2.75
CA ILE A 25 -8.74 36.51 -1.31
C ILE A 25 -7.28 36.59 -0.81
N TRP A 26 -6.29 36.51 -1.72
CA TRP A 26 -4.86 36.54 -1.39
C TRP A 26 -4.08 37.51 -2.28
N PRO A 27 -3.05 38.19 -1.75
CA PRO A 27 -2.14 38.98 -2.57
C PRO A 27 -1.28 38.06 -3.45
N GLY A 28 -1.33 38.22 -4.78
CA GLY A 28 -0.54 37.42 -5.71
C GLY A 28 -1.15 37.34 -7.11
N ALA A 29 -0.54 36.52 -7.97
CA ALA A 29 -1.09 36.21 -9.28
C ALA A 29 -2.40 35.39 -9.13
N THR A 30 -3.35 35.68 -10.00
CA THR A 30 -4.60 34.91 -10.10
C THR A 30 -4.34 33.62 -10.88
N LEU A 31 -4.60 32.48 -10.26
CA LEU A 31 -4.29 31.14 -10.76
C LEU A 31 -5.39 30.17 -10.29
N GLU A 32 -5.87 29.33 -11.19
CA GLU A 32 -6.57 28.09 -10.83
C GLU A 32 -5.51 27.02 -10.53
N ASN A 33 -5.57 26.40 -9.36
CA ASN A 33 -4.65 25.34 -8.97
C ASN A 33 -5.44 24.04 -8.81
N GLU A 34 -4.97 22.97 -9.46
CA GLU A 34 -5.50 21.62 -9.30
C GLU A 34 -4.69 20.89 -8.24
N ALA A 35 -5.36 20.30 -7.25
CA ALA A 35 -4.75 19.49 -6.22
C ALA A 35 -4.30 18.16 -6.85
N ALA A 36 -2.98 17.93 -6.89
CA ALA A 36 -2.40 16.64 -7.22
C ALA A 36 -2.14 15.86 -5.94
N GLN A 37 -3.00 14.89 -5.61
CA GLN A 37 -2.71 13.89 -4.58
C GLN A 37 -2.03 12.69 -5.22
N ASN A 38 -0.82 12.35 -4.76
CA ASN A 38 -0.14 11.13 -5.21
C ASN A 38 -0.14 10.02 -4.17
N LEU A 39 -0.60 10.24 -2.93
CA LEU A 39 -0.85 9.19 -1.93
C LEU A 39 -2.13 9.50 -1.16
N CYS A 40 -3.02 8.51 -1.04
CA CYS A 40 -4.26 8.63 -0.27
C CYS A 40 -3.94 8.43 1.21
N GLN A 41 -4.31 9.40 2.05
CA GLN A 41 -4.03 9.33 3.48
C GLN A 41 -4.88 8.23 4.14
N GLN A 42 -4.21 7.25 4.77
CA GLN A 42 -4.84 6.06 5.34
C GLN A 42 -5.52 6.31 6.69
N ARG A 43 -5.00 7.29 7.45
CA ARG A 43 -5.44 7.59 8.82
C ARG A 43 -5.33 9.08 9.11
N ALA A 44 -6.17 9.55 10.03
CA ALA A 44 -6.01 10.88 10.60
C ALA A 44 -4.57 11.04 11.13
N PRO A 45 -3.96 12.23 10.99
CA PRO A 45 -2.68 12.53 11.61
C PRO A 45 -2.71 12.18 13.10
N MET A 46 -1.58 11.69 13.61
CA MET A 46 -1.47 11.30 15.01
C MET A 46 -0.16 11.76 15.61
N THR A 47 -0.10 11.86 16.93
CA THR A 47 1.14 12.18 17.62
C THR A 47 2.10 10.99 17.58
N ILE A 48 3.40 11.23 17.72
CA ILE A 48 4.39 10.14 17.82
C ILE A 48 4.13 9.22 19.03
N GLU A 49 3.42 9.72 20.04
CA GLU A 49 2.92 8.89 21.15
C GLU A 49 1.79 7.97 20.74
N GLN A 50 0.78 8.49 20.06
CA GLN A 50 -0.32 7.69 19.55
C GLN A 50 0.19 6.64 18.55
N TRP A 51 1.12 7.04 17.69
CA TRP A 51 1.81 6.15 16.77
C TRP A 51 2.52 5.00 17.49
N SER A 52 3.26 5.28 18.58
CA SER A 52 3.97 4.23 19.34
C SER A 52 3.04 3.22 20.04
N ASN A 53 1.76 3.55 20.18
CA ASN A 53 0.74 2.64 20.74
C ASN A 53 0.07 1.77 19.67
N LEU A 54 0.39 1.99 18.39
CA LEU A 54 -0.08 1.12 17.31
C LEU A 54 0.70 -0.20 17.33
N GLU A 55 0.05 -1.26 16.86
CA GLU A 55 0.74 -2.52 16.59
C GLU A 55 1.79 -2.32 15.48
N PRO A 56 2.94 -3.05 15.50
CA PRO A 56 4.05 -2.83 14.57
C PRO A 56 3.68 -2.76 13.09
N TYR A 57 2.75 -3.61 12.63
CA TYR A 57 2.29 -3.63 11.23
C TYR A 57 1.43 -2.42 10.85
N GLN A 58 0.92 -1.66 11.81
CA GLN A 58 0.12 -0.45 11.60
C GLN A 58 0.95 0.84 11.66
N GLN A 59 2.19 0.73 12.13
CA GLN A 59 3.07 1.87 12.36
C GLN A 59 3.71 2.41 11.07
N ILE A 60 3.67 1.65 9.96
CA ILE A 60 4.11 2.10 8.64
C ILE A 60 2.91 2.24 7.70
N GLY A 61 2.81 3.37 7.02
CA GLY A 61 1.73 3.63 6.08
C GLY A 61 1.65 5.07 5.61
N ASP A 62 0.66 5.36 4.77
CA ASP A 62 0.47 6.66 4.16
C ASP A 62 -0.30 7.60 5.11
N PHE A 63 0.36 8.04 6.18
CA PHE A 63 -0.20 9.00 7.14
C PHE A 63 0.89 9.82 7.84
N TRP A 64 0.49 10.93 8.46
CA TRP A 64 1.38 11.84 9.18
C TRP A 64 1.51 11.50 10.66
N VAL A 65 2.75 11.53 11.15
CA VAL A 65 3.11 11.39 12.56
C VAL A 65 3.78 12.66 13.06
N VAL A 66 3.21 13.29 14.08
CA VAL A 66 3.63 14.59 14.62
C VAL A 66 4.51 14.39 15.85
N ASP A 67 5.73 14.91 15.81
CA ASP A 67 6.60 15.07 16.97
C ASP A 67 6.37 16.46 17.59
N HIS A 68 5.57 16.53 18.65
CA HIS A 68 5.30 17.78 19.35
C HIS A 68 6.51 18.36 20.09
N THR A 69 7.58 17.58 20.30
CA THR A 69 8.80 18.06 20.96
C THR A 69 9.53 19.08 20.08
N THR A 70 9.54 18.80 18.78
CA THR A 70 10.25 19.62 17.79
C THR A 70 9.31 20.42 16.89
N GLY A 71 8.03 20.04 16.84
CA GLY A 71 7.02 20.63 15.95
C GLY A 71 7.04 20.07 14.53
N TRP A 72 7.89 19.07 14.25
CA TRP A 72 7.95 18.41 12.95
C TRP A 72 6.83 17.37 12.78
N ALA A 73 6.39 17.20 11.53
CA ALA A 73 5.55 16.09 11.12
C ALA A 73 6.29 15.25 10.08
N TYR A 74 6.21 13.94 10.24
CA TYR A 74 6.89 12.97 9.39
C TYR A 74 5.87 12.07 8.69
N TRP A 75 6.16 11.70 7.45
CA TRP A 75 5.35 10.72 6.72
C TRP A 75 5.76 9.31 7.13
N ALA A 76 4.80 8.46 7.49
CA ALA A 76 5.05 7.14 8.08
C ALA A 76 5.42 6.04 7.06
N SER A 77 5.81 6.40 5.83
CA SER A 77 6.28 5.47 4.81
C SER A 77 7.38 6.12 3.95
N LEU A 78 8.11 5.31 3.20
CA LEU A 78 9.07 5.83 2.22
C LEU A 78 8.32 6.41 1.01
N LEU A 79 8.69 7.63 0.61
CA LEU A 79 8.17 8.24 -0.60
C LEU A 79 8.97 7.76 -1.83
N GLU A 80 8.33 6.97 -2.69
CA GLU A 80 8.89 6.56 -3.98
C GLU A 80 8.90 7.73 -5.00
N PRO A 81 9.76 7.67 -6.04
CA PRO A 81 9.76 8.66 -7.11
C PRO A 81 8.37 8.87 -7.73
N GLY A 82 7.90 10.11 -7.71
CA GLY A 82 6.57 10.48 -8.20
C GLY A 82 5.47 10.44 -7.15
N HIS A 83 5.75 9.99 -5.91
CA HIS A 83 4.84 10.17 -4.78
C HIS A 83 4.95 11.59 -4.20
N ALA A 84 3.83 12.06 -3.64
CA ALA A 84 3.69 13.33 -2.95
C ALA A 84 2.60 13.17 -1.88
N SER A 85 2.89 13.64 -0.67
CA SER A 85 1.93 13.70 0.43
C SER A 85 1.25 15.07 0.49
N SER A 86 0.07 15.15 1.12
CA SER A 86 -0.63 16.40 1.41
C SER A 86 -0.05 17.07 2.66
N TYR A 87 0.07 18.40 2.70
CA TYR A 87 0.54 19.11 3.90
C TYR A 87 -0.58 19.23 4.95
N LEU A 88 -0.25 18.97 6.22
CA LEU A 88 -1.13 19.21 7.35
C LEU A 88 -0.95 20.63 7.89
N LEU A 89 -2.03 21.41 7.94
CA LEU A 89 -2.11 22.70 8.63
C LEU A 89 -3.31 22.61 9.57
N ASP A 90 -3.05 22.48 10.87
CA ASP A 90 -4.06 22.17 11.89
C ASP A 90 -5.05 23.33 12.08
N ALA A 91 -4.57 24.51 12.47
CA ALA A 91 -5.27 25.79 12.35
C ALA A 91 -4.34 26.93 12.76
N ALA A 92 -4.65 28.15 12.34
CA ALA A 92 -4.12 29.36 12.96
C ALA A 92 -5.28 30.17 13.54
N GLU A 93 -5.58 29.95 14.82
CA GLU A 93 -6.67 30.65 15.49
C GLU A 93 -6.14 31.87 16.25
N LEU A 94 -6.69 33.04 15.92
CA LEU A 94 -6.52 34.24 16.72
C LEU A 94 -7.52 34.18 17.88
N THR A 95 -7.04 34.10 19.11
CA THR A 95 -7.93 34.06 20.28
C THR A 95 -8.49 35.46 20.59
N ASP A 96 -9.76 35.55 20.98
CA ASP A 96 -10.46 36.78 21.39
C ASP A 96 -9.67 37.63 22.41
N ALA A 97 -8.89 36.97 23.27
CA ALA A 97 -8.04 37.63 24.26
C ALA A 97 -6.99 38.59 23.67
N ILE A 98 -6.54 38.38 22.43
CA ILE A 98 -5.54 39.21 21.76
C ILE A 98 -6.21 40.39 21.04
N GLU A 99 -7.42 40.21 20.48
CA GLU A 99 -8.20 41.31 19.90
C GLU A 99 -8.50 42.41 20.94
N ASP A 100 -8.81 42.02 22.18
CA ASP A 100 -9.21 42.95 23.24
C ASP A 100 -8.05 43.65 23.96
N THR A 101 -6.82 43.11 23.93
CA THR A 101 -5.74 43.57 24.83
C THR A 101 -4.52 44.19 24.15
N VAL A 102 -4.26 43.94 22.86
CA VAL A 102 -2.96 44.25 22.24
C VAL A 102 -3.03 45.20 21.03
N PHE A 103 -4.15 45.31 20.31
CA PHE A 103 -4.14 45.93 18.98
C PHE A 103 -4.82 47.31 18.85
N ASN A 104 -4.14 48.21 18.12
CA ASN A 104 -4.69 49.45 17.60
C ASN A 104 -4.19 49.63 16.14
N GLY A 105 -4.57 48.72 15.23
CA GLY A 105 -4.12 48.70 13.83
C GLY A 105 -4.44 47.41 13.07
N SER A 106 -4.10 47.36 11.78
CA SER A 106 -4.23 46.16 10.92
C SER A 106 -3.10 45.17 11.20
N TYR A 107 -3.43 43.87 11.31
CA TYR A 107 -2.44 42.80 11.49
C TYR A 107 -2.36 41.88 10.27
N TYR A 108 -1.20 41.26 10.07
CA TYR A 108 -0.96 40.21 9.10
C TYR A 108 -0.33 39.03 9.83
N TYR A 109 -0.94 37.86 9.71
CA TYR A 109 -0.36 36.60 10.13
C TYR A 109 -0.15 35.73 8.90
N GLY A 110 1.04 35.14 8.77
CA GLY A 110 1.40 34.25 7.68
C GLY A 110 1.97 32.96 8.26
N ILE A 111 1.50 31.83 7.76
CA ILE A 111 2.08 30.51 8.06
C ILE A 111 3.22 30.29 7.07
N HIS A 112 4.45 30.20 7.57
CA HIS A 112 5.60 29.75 6.79
C HIS A 112 5.73 28.24 6.96
N VAL A 113 5.59 27.50 5.85
CA VAL A 113 5.81 26.06 5.81
C VAL A 113 7.12 25.82 5.09
N ASP A 114 8.06 25.17 5.76
CA ASP A 114 9.25 24.60 5.16
C ASP A 114 9.06 23.09 5.03
N SER A 115 9.44 22.53 3.88
CA SER A 115 9.30 21.12 3.57
C SER A 115 10.65 20.57 3.17
N GLN A 116 11.11 19.55 3.88
CA GLN A 116 12.38 18.90 3.59
C GLN A 116 12.13 17.45 3.20
N LEU A 117 12.66 17.07 2.02
CA LEU A 117 12.79 15.67 1.65
C LEU A 117 14.19 15.22 2.07
N ILE A 118 14.25 14.18 2.91
CA ILE A 118 15.52 13.61 3.33
C ILE A 118 15.63 12.18 2.83
N SER A 119 16.83 11.83 2.35
CA SER A 119 17.10 10.44 2.04
C SER A 119 17.10 9.62 3.33
N PRO A 120 16.68 8.34 3.26
CA PRO A 120 16.84 7.39 4.37
C PRO A 120 18.21 7.45 5.02
N ASP A 121 19.29 7.60 4.24
CA ASP A 121 20.65 7.58 4.78
C ASP A 121 21.03 8.80 5.62
N ASN A 122 20.28 9.91 5.52
CA ASN A 122 20.55 11.14 6.28
C ASN A 122 19.51 11.41 7.38
N SER A 123 18.55 10.52 7.62
CA SER A 123 17.45 10.79 8.56
C SER A 123 17.92 11.12 9.99
N GLU A 124 19.13 10.73 10.36
CA GLU A 124 19.74 11.00 11.67
C GLU A 124 19.88 12.51 11.95
N GLU A 125 19.90 13.35 10.91
CA GLU A 125 19.93 14.81 11.02
C GLU A 125 18.72 15.39 11.77
N PHE A 126 17.61 14.65 11.85
CA PHE A 126 16.38 15.06 12.55
C PHE A 126 16.28 14.56 14.00
N LEU A 127 17.19 13.69 14.44
CA LEU A 127 17.18 13.16 15.82
C LEU A 127 17.43 14.22 16.91
N PRO A 128 18.31 15.24 16.72
CA PRO A 128 18.61 16.19 17.78
C PRO A 128 17.38 16.95 18.27
N GLY A 129 17.04 16.79 19.55
CA GLY A 129 15.89 17.44 20.17
C GLY A 129 14.54 16.78 19.89
N GLY A 130 14.53 15.71 19.08
CA GLY A 130 13.37 14.88 18.78
C GLY A 130 12.81 14.13 19.98
N ASP A 131 11.58 13.67 19.85
CA ASP A 131 11.00 12.72 20.80
C ASP A 131 11.86 11.43 20.89
N SER A 132 11.92 10.83 22.08
CA SER A 132 12.62 9.56 22.32
C SER A 132 12.25 8.41 21.38
N ARG A 133 11.07 8.46 20.75
CA ARG A 133 10.55 7.46 19.81
C ARG A 133 10.97 7.71 18.36
N LEU A 134 11.52 8.89 18.06
CA LEU A 134 11.82 9.32 16.69
C LEU A 134 12.88 8.44 16.02
N GLU A 135 13.88 7.97 16.76
CA GLU A 135 14.91 7.09 16.21
C GLU A 135 14.34 5.75 15.72
N ALA A 136 13.46 5.14 16.52
CA ALA A 136 12.78 3.90 16.15
C ALA A 136 11.85 4.11 14.94
N PHE A 137 11.10 5.22 14.95
CA PHE A 137 10.23 5.63 13.84
C PHE A 137 10.99 5.75 12.52
N LEU A 138 12.08 6.54 12.50
CA LEU A 138 12.87 6.75 11.29
C LEU A 138 13.53 5.44 10.84
N THR A 139 14.07 4.65 11.77
CA THR A 139 14.70 3.36 11.46
C THR A 139 13.70 2.40 10.83
N GLY A 140 12.48 2.32 11.36
CA GLY A 140 11.47 1.42 10.81
C GLY A 140 10.98 1.84 9.43
N ILE A 141 10.87 3.14 9.15
CA ILE A 141 10.61 3.62 7.77
C ILE A 141 11.72 3.19 6.82
N LYS A 142 13.01 3.36 7.20
CA LYS A 142 14.14 2.91 6.35
C LYS A 142 14.07 1.41 6.06
N ASN A 143 13.68 0.63 7.05
CA ASN A 143 13.62 -0.82 6.95
C ASN A 143 12.31 -1.33 6.34
N ASN A 144 11.33 -0.44 6.10
CA ASN A 144 9.96 -0.77 5.77
C ASN A 144 9.37 -1.84 6.73
N SER A 145 9.74 -1.78 8.01
CA SER A 145 9.32 -2.71 9.07
C SER A 145 9.58 -2.14 10.46
N MET A 146 8.61 -2.27 11.36
CA MET A 146 8.67 -1.82 12.76
C MET A 146 8.89 -2.97 13.76
N ASN A 147 9.53 -4.07 13.34
CA ASN A 147 9.76 -5.17 14.26
C ASN A 147 10.66 -4.72 15.44
N ASP A 148 10.10 -4.74 16.65
CA ASP A 148 10.71 -4.27 17.91
C ASP A 148 12.00 -5.02 18.28
N GLU A 149 12.18 -6.26 17.78
CA GLU A 149 13.42 -7.02 17.99
C GLU A 149 14.59 -6.54 17.11
N GLY A 150 14.32 -5.57 16.23
CA GLY A 150 15.18 -5.28 15.10
C GLY A 150 15.03 -6.38 14.06
N THR A 151 14.83 -6.00 12.81
CA THR A 151 14.91 -6.98 11.73
C THR A 151 16.38 -7.24 11.40
N SER A 152 16.82 -8.50 11.51
CA SER A 152 18.07 -8.96 10.89
C SER A 152 17.97 -9.07 9.37
N ASN A 153 16.73 -9.09 8.83
CA ASN A 153 16.52 -9.12 7.39
C ASN A 153 17.13 -7.87 6.71
N PRO A 154 17.81 -8.05 5.56
CA PRO A 154 18.32 -6.98 4.73
C PRO A 154 17.32 -5.86 4.41
N ARG A 155 17.86 -4.67 4.12
CA ARG A 155 17.08 -3.56 3.55
C ARG A 155 16.53 -3.96 2.18
N TYR A 156 15.39 -3.40 1.81
CA TYR A 156 14.67 -3.86 0.61
C TYR A 156 15.43 -3.56 -0.69
N GLU A 157 16.27 -2.53 -0.73
CA GLU A 157 17.07 -2.17 -1.91
C GLU A 157 18.31 -3.06 -2.09
N VAL A 158 18.63 -3.91 -1.11
CA VAL A 158 19.80 -4.77 -1.13
C VAL A 158 19.38 -6.17 -1.56
N ASP A 159 19.73 -6.52 -2.80
CA ASP A 159 19.59 -7.88 -3.30
C ASP A 159 20.48 -8.84 -2.49
N SER A 160 19.85 -9.77 -1.77
CA SER A 160 20.49 -10.65 -0.81
C SER A 160 20.11 -12.12 -1.06
N PRO A 161 20.97 -13.10 -0.71
CA PRO A 161 20.64 -14.51 -0.84
C PRO A 161 19.51 -14.92 0.13
N PRO A 162 18.78 -16.01 -0.15
CA PRO A 162 17.69 -16.48 0.72
C PRO A 162 18.11 -16.74 2.17
N SER A 163 19.38 -17.13 2.39
CA SER A 163 19.95 -17.39 3.72
C SER A 163 20.00 -16.18 4.65
N ASP A 164 19.95 -14.97 4.09
CA ASP A 164 20.06 -13.73 4.87
C ASP A 164 18.71 -13.27 5.43
N PHE A 165 17.62 -13.89 4.98
CA PHE A 165 16.27 -13.57 5.43
C PHE A 165 15.84 -14.50 6.57
N ASN A 166 15.20 -13.92 7.59
CA ASN A 166 14.41 -14.58 8.62
C ASN A 166 12.93 -14.24 8.40
N PHE A 167 12.19 -15.12 7.73
CA PHE A 167 10.78 -14.92 7.39
C PHE A 167 9.83 -14.97 8.59
N ASP A 168 10.18 -15.69 9.67
CA ASP A 168 9.39 -15.73 10.91
C ASP A 168 9.27 -14.34 11.57
N SER A 169 10.24 -13.47 11.32
CA SER A 169 10.30 -12.10 11.83
C SER A 169 9.70 -11.05 10.88
N MET A 170 9.27 -11.46 9.67
CA MET A 170 8.73 -10.52 8.69
C MET A 170 7.27 -10.17 8.99
N LEU A 171 6.97 -8.88 8.91
CA LEU A 171 5.62 -8.36 9.01
C LEU A 171 4.95 -8.34 7.62
N PRO A 172 3.65 -8.68 7.52
CA PRO A 172 2.85 -8.50 6.30
C PRO A 172 3.02 -7.11 5.69
N GLY A 173 3.13 -7.05 4.36
CA GLY A 173 3.28 -5.79 3.62
C GLY A 173 4.74 -5.33 3.45
N ARG A 174 5.70 -6.01 4.07
CA ARG A 174 7.13 -5.70 3.89
C ARG A 174 7.58 -6.01 2.46
N VAL A 175 8.28 -5.05 1.85
CA VAL A 175 9.01 -5.25 0.58
C VAL A 175 10.44 -5.69 0.86
N PHE A 176 10.97 -6.62 0.06
CA PHE A 176 12.36 -7.08 0.14
C PHE A 176 12.86 -7.59 -1.21
N THR A 177 14.19 -7.60 -1.43
CA THR A 177 14.81 -8.12 -2.66
C THR A 177 15.63 -9.35 -2.33
N MET A 178 15.24 -10.49 -2.90
CA MET A 178 15.87 -11.79 -2.66
C MET A 178 16.20 -12.45 -4.00
N ALA A 179 17.47 -12.82 -4.17
CA ALA A 179 17.97 -13.56 -5.34
C ALA A 179 17.53 -12.96 -6.69
N GLY A 180 17.66 -11.64 -6.84
CA GLY A 180 17.38 -10.90 -8.07
C GLY A 180 15.92 -10.55 -8.31
N GLU A 181 15.00 -10.91 -7.42
CA GLU A 181 13.58 -10.56 -7.50
C GLU A 181 13.14 -9.74 -6.29
N GLU A 182 12.29 -8.75 -6.54
CA GLU A 182 11.67 -7.94 -5.48
C GLU A 182 10.29 -8.52 -5.15
N TYR A 183 10.07 -8.79 -3.86
CA TYR A 183 8.88 -9.43 -3.31
C TYR A 183 8.18 -8.54 -2.30
N LEU A 184 6.88 -8.79 -2.13
CA LEU A 184 6.06 -8.35 -1.02
C LEU A 184 5.75 -9.58 -0.15
N TYR A 185 6.08 -9.49 1.14
CA TYR A 185 5.71 -10.50 2.13
C TYR A 185 4.21 -10.43 2.42
N LEU A 186 3.50 -11.55 2.26
CA LEU A 186 2.05 -11.57 2.44
C LEU A 186 1.66 -12.06 3.84
N GLU A 187 2.13 -13.23 4.24
CA GLU A 187 1.76 -13.83 5.52
C GLU A 187 2.63 -15.03 5.90
N ASP A 188 2.57 -15.37 7.19
CA ASP A 188 2.97 -16.66 7.73
C ASP A 188 1.75 -17.62 7.73
N GLN A 189 1.87 -18.74 7.01
CA GLN A 189 0.87 -19.81 6.97
C GLN A 189 1.11 -20.91 8.03
N GLY A 190 2.09 -20.71 8.91
CA GLY A 190 2.51 -21.64 9.95
C GLY A 190 3.41 -22.75 9.45
N ALA A 191 4.03 -23.47 10.40
CA ALA A 191 4.99 -24.55 10.13
C ALA A 191 6.16 -24.13 9.23
N GLY A 192 6.60 -22.87 9.37
CA GLY A 192 7.68 -22.25 8.58
C GLY A 192 7.28 -21.92 7.15
N ASN A 193 5.99 -21.96 6.80
CA ASN A 193 5.52 -21.66 5.45
C ASN A 193 5.15 -20.19 5.33
N HIS A 194 5.77 -19.50 4.38
CA HIS A 194 5.56 -18.07 4.17
C HIS A 194 5.09 -17.80 2.76
N MET A 195 3.99 -17.05 2.62
CA MET A 195 3.49 -16.64 1.31
C MET A 195 4.10 -15.31 0.92
N ILE A 196 4.67 -15.25 -0.28
CA ILE A 196 5.25 -14.03 -0.86
C ILE A 196 4.76 -13.85 -2.29
N ILE A 197 4.67 -12.61 -2.74
CA ILE A 197 4.24 -12.26 -4.10
C ILE A 197 5.25 -11.32 -4.74
N ARG A 198 5.48 -11.43 -6.04
CA ARG A 198 6.33 -10.48 -6.77
C ARG A 198 5.80 -9.06 -6.59
N HIS A 199 6.67 -8.09 -6.29
CA HIS A 199 6.26 -6.73 -5.97
C HIS A 199 5.71 -5.99 -7.21
N ASP A 200 6.45 -5.99 -8.33
CA ASP A 200 5.96 -5.51 -9.64
C ASP A 200 5.34 -6.67 -10.45
N PRO A 201 4.11 -6.55 -10.97
CA PRO A 201 3.56 -7.56 -11.87
C PRO A 201 4.38 -7.68 -13.17
N ILE A 202 4.38 -8.87 -13.74
CA ILE A 202 4.87 -9.12 -15.10
C ILE A 202 3.90 -8.48 -16.07
N ARG A 203 4.32 -7.34 -16.63
CA ARG A 203 3.52 -6.49 -17.50
C ARG A 203 3.23 -7.17 -18.84
N HIS A 204 2.29 -6.59 -19.60
CA HIS A 204 1.95 -7.06 -20.95
C HIS A 204 1.46 -8.51 -21.00
N THR A 205 0.79 -8.96 -19.95
CA THR A 205 0.30 -10.33 -19.83
C THR A 205 -1.23 -10.34 -19.81
N SER A 206 -1.83 -11.02 -20.78
CA SER A 206 -3.27 -11.29 -20.78
C SER A 206 -3.61 -12.41 -19.79
N PHE A 207 -4.89 -12.50 -19.39
CA PHE A 207 -5.34 -13.57 -18.49
C PHE A 207 -5.07 -14.96 -19.10
N ASN A 208 -5.32 -15.12 -20.41
CA ASN A 208 -5.08 -16.40 -21.10
C ASN A 208 -3.60 -16.80 -21.16
N ALA A 209 -2.68 -15.83 -21.12
CA ALA A 209 -1.23 -16.08 -21.08
C ALA A 209 -0.69 -16.29 -19.65
N GLN A 210 -1.49 -15.96 -18.62
CA GLN A 210 -1.08 -15.99 -17.23
C GLN A 210 -0.47 -17.34 -16.81
N PRO A 211 -1.07 -18.52 -17.12
CA PRO A 211 -0.48 -19.79 -16.67
C PRO A 211 0.94 -20.03 -17.21
N GLN A 212 1.19 -19.68 -18.49
CA GLN A 212 2.51 -19.83 -19.08
C GLN A 212 3.51 -18.84 -18.47
N VAL A 213 3.10 -17.57 -18.29
CA VAL A 213 3.97 -16.54 -17.70
C VAL A 213 4.36 -16.87 -16.26
N LEU A 214 3.43 -17.41 -15.46
CA LEU A 214 3.72 -17.90 -14.11
C LEU A 214 4.74 -19.04 -14.13
N SER A 215 4.55 -20.01 -15.02
CA SER A 215 5.46 -21.15 -15.17
C SER A 215 6.85 -20.74 -15.64
N ASP A 216 6.94 -19.82 -16.60
CA ASP A 216 8.21 -19.31 -17.12
C ASP A 216 8.98 -18.55 -16.03
N TRP A 217 8.28 -17.67 -15.29
CA TRP A 217 8.89 -16.94 -14.17
C TRP A 217 9.41 -17.90 -13.10
N PHE A 218 8.62 -18.89 -12.69
CA PHE A 218 9.04 -19.89 -11.70
C PHE A 218 10.29 -20.65 -12.15
N SER A 219 10.34 -21.04 -13.43
CA SER A 219 11.50 -21.75 -13.99
C SER A 219 12.77 -20.91 -14.06
N GLY A 220 12.61 -19.57 -14.09
CA GLY A 220 13.70 -18.60 -14.13
C GLY A 220 14.20 -18.14 -12.77
N LEU A 221 13.55 -18.54 -11.66
CA LEU A 221 13.99 -18.21 -10.31
C LEU A 221 15.35 -18.84 -9.99
N ASP A 222 16.07 -18.25 -9.05
CA ASP A 222 17.27 -18.86 -8.50
C ASP A 222 16.97 -20.27 -7.93
N ALA A 223 17.94 -21.18 -8.07
CA ALA A 223 17.76 -22.57 -7.68
C ALA A 223 17.53 -22.75 -6.18
N GLU A 224 18.12 -21.89 -5.33
CA GLU A 224 17.88 -21.90 -3.89
C GLU A 224 16.44 -21.48 -3.57
N VAL A 225 15.91 -20.47 -4.27
CA VAL A 225 14.51 -20.06 -4.13
C VAL A 225 13.56 -21.18 -4.60
N GLN A 226 13.82 -21.79 -5.76
CA GLN A 226 13.00 -22.91 -6.26
C GLN A 226 12.96 -24.07 -5.26
N ALA A 227 14.08 -24.37 -4.58
CA ALA A 227 14.17 -25.44 -3.61
C ALA A 227 13.35 -25.19 -2.33
N MET A 228 13.09 -23.93 -1.98
CA MET A 228 12.26 -23.55 -0.83
C MET A 228 10.75 -23.62 -1.15
N VAL A 229 10.36 -23.54 -2.43
CA VAL A 229 8.95 -23.45 -2.82
C VAL A 229 8.19 -24.72 -2.48
N GLN A 230 7.10 -24.52 -1.76
CA GLN A 230 6.21 -25.57 -1.30
C GLN A 230 5.20 -25.96 -2.37
N PRO A 231 4.77 -27.24 -2.36
CA PRO A 231 3.74 -27.69 -3.26
C PRO A 231 2.39 -27.05 -2.95
N VAL A 232 1.70 -26.63 -4.00
CA VAL A 232 0.31 -26.16 -3.93
C VAL A 232 -0.54 -26.90 -4.94
N SER A 233 -1.86 -26.94 -4.70
CA SER A 233 -2.84 -27.51 -5.62
C SER A 233 -3.74 -26.39 -6.13
N ILE A 234 -3.51 -25.93 -7.36
CA ILE A 234 -4.36 -24.93 -8.00
C ILE A 234 -5.50 -25.64 -8.73
N PRO A 235 -6.78 -25.28 -8.47
CA PRO A 235 -7.90 -25.89 -9.19
C PRO A 235 -7.83 -25.60 -10.70
N ASP A 236 -8.17 -26.60 -11.52
CA ASP A 236 -8.29 -26.46 -12.97
C ASP A 236 -9.62 -27.09 -13.45
N PRO A 237 -10.59 -26.30 -13.94
CA PRO A 237 -10.56 -24.84 -13.98
C PRO A 237 -10.64 -24.21 -12.58
N ALA A 238 -10.10 -22.99 -12.44
CA ALA A 238 -10.28 -22.20 -11.22
C ALA A 238 -11.78 -21.88 -11.02
N PRO A 239 -12.28 -21.82 -9.76
CA PRO A 239 -13.65 -21.38 -9.49
C PRO A 239 -13.92 -19.98 -10.04
N ASP A 240 -15.15 -19.77 -10.51
CA ASP A 240 -15.63 -18.48 -11.02
C ASP A 240 -16.58 -17.80 -10.04
N VAL A 241 -16.74 -16.49 -10.20
CA VAL A 241 -17.81 -15.73 -9.57
C VAL A 241 -18.15 -14.51 -10.42
N SER A 242 -19.44 -14.27 -10.63
CA SER A 242 -19.91 -13.13 -11.42
C SER A 242 -19.76 -11.82 -10.65
N TYR A 243 -19.10 -10.82 -11.24
CA TYR A 243 -18.97 -9.47 -10.67
C TYR A 243 -20.34 -8.85 -10.36
N ALA A 244 -21.31 -9.05 -11.25
CA ALA A 244 -22.66 -8.49 -11.08
C ALA A 244 -23.46 -9.15 -9.93
N SER A 245 -22.95 -10.24 -9.37
CA SER A 245 -23.59 -10.98 -8.28
C SER A 245 -22.95 -10.72 -6.92
N ILE A 246 -21.89 -9.90 -6.86
CA ILE A 246 -21.23 -9.48 -5.63
C ILE A 246 -21.88 -8.20 -5.08
N THR A 247 -22.09 -8.18 -3.77
CA THR A 247 -22.37 -6.96 -3.00
C THR A 247 -21.13 -6.52 -2.23
N TRP A 248 -21.00 -5.22 -1.97
CA TRP A 248 -19.76 -4.63 -1.47
C TRP A 248 -19.89 -4.14 -0.03
N ALA A 249 -18.94 -4.54 0.80
CA ALA A 249 -18.83 -4.15 2.19
C ALA A 249 -18.84 -2.63 2.37
N GLY A 250 -19.68 -2.15 3.29
CA GLY A 250 -19.80 -0.73 3.60
C GLY A 250 -20.23 0.15 2.41
N GLY A 251 -20.79 -0.46 1.34
CA GLY A 251 -21.14 0.23 0.10
C GLY A 251 -19.95 0.65 -0.76
N GLN A 252 -18.73 0.24 -0.41
CA GLN A 252 -17.50 0.61 -1.13
C GLN A 252 -17.24 -0.35 -2.29
N THR A 253 -17.76 0.01 -3.48
CA THR A 253 -17.63 -0.81 -4.69
C THR A 253 -16.16 -1.15 -4.98
N GLY A 254 -15.84 -2.43 -5.17
CA GLY A 254 -14.48 -2.90 -5.45
C GLY A 254 -13.62 -3.16 -4.22
N TRP A 255 -14.09 -2.88 -2.99
CA TRP A 255 -13.29 -3.09 -1.78
C TRP A 255 -13.22 -4.56 -1.36
N LEU A 256 -14.25 -5.02 -0.65
CA LEU A 256 -14.43 -6.37 -0.15
C LEU A 256 -15.84 -6.83 -0.51
N PRO A 257 -15.99 -8.02 -1.10
CA PRO A 257 -17.29 -8.67 -1.23
C PRO A 257 -17.89 -8.94 0.16
N ASP A 258 -19.15 -8.53 0.38
CA ASP A 258 -19.90 -8.83 1.60
C ASP A 258 -20.51 -10.24 1.59
N ASP A 259 -20.63 -10.83 0.40
CA ASP A 259 -21.42 -12.04 0.12
C ASP A 259 -20.65 -13.13 -0.63
N LEU A 260 -19.31 -13.08 -0.63
CA LEU A 260 -18.48 -14.11 -1.28
C LEU A 260 -18.80 -15.52 -0.73
N ASN A 261 -19.21 -15.61 0.53
CA ASN A 261 -19.62 -16.87 1.17
C ASN A 261 -20.83 -17.55 0.49
N LEU A 262 -21.64 -16.83 -0.30
CA LEU A 262 -22.72 -17.39 -1.11
C LEU A 262 -22.20 -18.18 -2.33
N PHE A 263 -20.91 -18.05 -2.65
CA PHE A 263 -20.22 -18.73 -3.74
C PHE A 263 -19.16 -19.68 -3.16
N PRO A 264 -19.54 -20.82 -2.58
CA PRO A 264 -18.66 -21.64 -1.74
C PRO A 264 -17.41 -22.15 -2.46
N ALA A 265 -17.49 -22.40 -3.78
CA ALA A 265 -16.32 -22.81 -4.56
C ALA A 265 -15.28 -21.67 -4.67
N ALA A 266 -15.72 -20.44 -4.96
CA ALA A 266 -14.86 -19.27 -5.03
C ALA A 266 -14.35 -18.88 -3.64
N ALA A 267 -15.19 -18.91 -2.61
CA ALA A 267 -14.81 -18.62 -1.23
C ALA A 267 -13.79 -19.62 -0.66
N ALA A 268 -13.85 -20.88 -1.08
CA ALA A 268 -12.92 -21.93 -0.65
C ALA A 268 -11.63 -21.99 -1.48
N ASP A 269 -11.51 -21.21 -2.56
CA ASP A 269 -10.31 -21.15 -3.40
C ASP A 269 -9.18 -20.37 -2.71
N VAL A 270 -8.80 -20.76 -1.49
CA VAL A 270 -7.70 -20.16 -0.73
C VAL A 270 -6.44 -21.00 -0.95
N THR A 271 -5.35 -20.35 -1.33
CA THR A 271 -4.08 -21.03 -1.59
C THR A 271 -3.37 -21.34 -0.28
N THR A 272 -3.09 -22.62 -0.07
CA THR A 272 -2.33 -23.13 1.07
C THR A 272 -1.39 -24.24 0.60
N VAL A 273 -0.37 -24.55 1.42
CA VAL A 273 0.50 -25.69 1.15
C VAL A 273 -0.31 -26.97 1.05
N ASN A 274 -0.12 -27.70 -0.05
CA ASN A 274 -0.72 -29.00 -0.29
C ASN A 274 0.38 -29.99 -0.69
N PRO A 275 0.78 -30.91 0.20
CA PRO A 275 1.82 -31.91 -0.08
C PRO A 275 1.53 -32.85 -1.26
N SER A 276 0.27 -32.97 -1.69
CA SER A 276 -0.12 -33.75 -2.87
C SER A 276 -0.04 -32.95 -4.18
N GLY A 277 0.19 -31.64 -4.08
CA GLY A 277 0.38 -30.74 -5.21
C GLY A 277 1.81 -30.74 -5.76
N THR A 278 2.15 -29.67 -6.45
CA THR A 278 3.49 -29.48 -7.06
C THR A 278 4.06 -28.14 -6.66
N PRO A 279 5.38 -28.04 -6.38
CA PRO A 279 6.04 -26.75 -6.23
C PRO A 279 5.85 -25.93 -7.50
N GLN A 280 5.18 -24.78 -7.38
CA GLN A 280 4.86 -23.91 -8.50
C GLN A 280 4.54 -22.50 -8.02
N SER A 281 4.66 -21.53 -8.92
CA SER A 281 4.06 -20.21 -8.73
C SER A 281 2.56 -20.25 -9.07
N PHE A 282 1.82 -19.28 -8.55
CA PHE A 282 0.38 -19.14 -8.79
C PHE A 282 -0.03 -17.67 -8.84
N ALA A 283 -1.18 -17.38 -9.43
CA ALA A 283 -1.86 -16.10 -9.24
C ALA A 283 -2.85 -16.22 -8.08
N LEU A 284 -2.96 -15.19 -7.24
CA LEU A 284 -3.93 -15.16 -6.14
C LEU A 284 -5.37 -15.26 -6.67
N SER A 285 -6.25 -15.93 -5.93
CA SER A 285 -7.69 -15.92 -6.21
C SER A 285 -8.35 -14.67 -5.62
N LEU A 286 -9.63 -14.49 -5.91
CA LEU A 286 -10.46 -13.55 -5.19
C LEU A 286 -10.50 -13.85 -3.68
N ALA A 287 -10.59 -15.11 -3.27
CA ALA A 287 -10.61 -15.48 -1.85
C ALA A 287 -9.28 -15.18 -1.14
N ASP A 288 -8.14 -15.41 -1.82
CA ASP A 288 -6.83 -15.02 -1.30
C ASP A 288 -6.76 -13.51 -1.06
N VAL A 289 -7.17 -12.71 -2.05
CA VAL A 289 -7.14 -11.24 -1.93
C VAL A 289 -8.06 -10.74 -0.83
N VAL A 290 -9.27 -11.27 -0.72
CA VAL A 290 -10.22 -10.92 0.35
C VAL A 290 -9.63 -11.23 1.73
N ARG A 291 -9.04 -12.42 1.89
CA ARG A 291 -8.41 -12.85 3.14
C ARG A 291 -7.20 -12.00 3.51
N LEU A 292 -6.43 -11.56 2.53
CA LEU A 292 -5.25 -10.71 2.71
C LEU A 292 -5.59 -9.21 2.80
N SER A 293 -6.88 -8.85 2.76
CA SER A 293 -7.35 -7.45 2.82
C SER A 293 -8.01 -7.11 4.16
N THR A 294 -7.32 -7.37 5.28
CA THR A 294 -7.69 -6.90 6.62
C THR A 294 -6.76 -5.78 7.08
N PRO A 295 -7.11 -4.99 8.11
CA PRO A 295 -6.24 -3.95 8.65
C PRO A 295 -4.86 -4.44 9.13
N GLU A 296 -4.71 -5.74 9.38
CA GLU A 296 -3.49 -6.41 9.84
C GLU A 296 -2.73 -7.15 8.75
N ALA A 297 -3.31 -7.23 7.55
CA ALA A 297 -2.82 -8.04 6.45
C ALA A 297 -2.10 -7.14 5.41
N PRO A 298 -1.48 -7.70 4.35
CA PRO A 298 -0.62 -6.93 3.44
C PRO A 298 -1.40 -5.97 2.52
N PHE A 299 -2.73 -6.08 2.42
CA PHE A 299 -3.59 -5.22 1.61
C PHE A 299 -4.66 -4.50 2.44
N PRO A 300 -4.30 -3.65 3.42
CA PRO A 300 -5.28 -3.11 4.38
C PRO A 300 -6.16 -1.99 3.80
N ASN A 301 -5.85 -1.50 2.59
CA ASN A 301 -6.64 -0.54 1.83
C ASN A 301 -6.48 -0.74 0.32
N PHE A 302 -7.26 0.00 -0.46
CA PHE A 302 -7.22 -0.02 -1.91
C PHE A 302 -5.81 0.20 -2.46
N ALA A 303 -5.14 1.29 -2.09
CA ALA A 303 -3.86 1.68 -2.66
C ALA A 303 -2.79 0.59 -2.49
N GLN A 304 -2.70 -0.02 -1.30
CA GLN A 304 -1.70 -1.05 -1.00
C GLN A 304 -1.99 -2.42 -1.66
N ARG A 305 -3.21 -2.64 -2.19
CA ARG A 305 -3.51 -3.83 -2.99
C ARG A 305 -2.89 -3.78 -4.39
N ALA A 306 -2.62 -2.59 -4.91
CA ALA A 306 -2.02 -2.45 -6.23
C ALA A 306 -0.59 -3.04 -6.28
N GLY A 307 -0.11 -3.35 -7.48
CA GLY A 307 1.30 -3.69 -7.69
C GLY A 307 2.20 -2.46 -7.58
N LYS A 308 3.53 -2.66 -7.65
CA LYS A 308 4.50 -1.57 -7.74
C LYS A 308 4.10 -0.54 -8.79
N HIS A 309 4.34 0.75 -8.52
CA HIS A 309 3.92 1.86 -9.38
C HIS A 309 2.42 1.88 -9.67
N ARG A 310 1.62 1.45 -8.69
CA ARG A 310 0.16 1.33 -8.78
C ARG A 310 -0.29 0.38 -9.90
N ALA A 311 0.54 -0.58 -10.33
CA ALA A 311 0.21 -1.45 -11.44
C ALA A 311 -1.02 -2.34 -11.19
N TRP A 312 -1.79 -2.60 -12.25
CA TRP A 312 -2.91 -3.54 -12.19
C TRP A 312 -2.42 -4.97 -12.33
N TRP A 313 -3.19 -5.94 -11.83
CA TRP A 313 -2.80 -7.34 -11.96
C TRP A 313 -3.99 -8.31 -11.92
N TRP A 314 -3.85 -9.43 -12.64
CA TRP A 314 -4.85 -10.47 -12.76
C TRP A 314 -4.91 -11.39 -11.54
N LEU A 315 -6.12 -11.73 -11.12
CA LEU A 315 -6.38 -12.88 -10.24
C LEU A 315 -6.53 -14.15 -11.11
N ARG A 316 -6.50 -15.34 -10.50
CA ARG A 316 -6.84 -16.59 -11.21
C ARG A 316 -8.35 -16.81 -11.36
N THR A 317 -9.16 -16.15 -10.53
CA THR A 317 -10.63 -16.28 -10.53
C THR A 317 -11.22 -15.63 -11.79
N SER A 318 -12.03 -16.37 -12.54
CA SER A 318 -12.74 -15.86 -13.72
C SER A 318 -14.10 -15.25 -13.37
N ASP A 319 -14.62 -14.42 -14.27
CA ASP A 319 -16.02 -13.97 -14.21
C ASP A 319 -16.92 -15.04 -14.85
N ALA A 320 -18.00 -15.42 -14.16
CA ALA A 320 -18.88 -16.50 -14.61
C ALA A 320 -19.79 -16.11 -15.81
N THR A 321 -19.95 -14.80 -16.06
CA THR A 321 -20.99 -14.29 -16.97
C THR A 321 -20.43 -13.81 -18.31
N PHE A 322 -19.22 -13.27 -18.31
CA PHE A 322 -18.57 -12.73 -19.50
C PHE A 322 -17.23 -13.41 -19.75
N ASN A 323 -16.64 -13.19 -20.94
CA ASN A 323 -15.26 -13.58 -21.24
C ASN A 323 -14.25 -12.65 -20.54
N ASN A 324 -14.41 -12.52 -19.23
CA ASN A 324 -13.67 -11.64 -18.35
C ASN A 324 -13.05 -12.44 -17.18
N ALA A 325 -12.06 -11.84 -16.53
CA ALA A 325 -11.47 -12.36 -15.30
C ALA A 325 -11.33 -11.26 -14.27
N TRP A 326 -11.22 -11.66 -13.00
CA TRP A 326 -11.01 -10.72 -11.90
C TRP A 326 -9.60 -10.14 -11.91
N MET A 327 -9.50 -8.88 -11.53
CA MET A 327 -8.24 -8.14 -11.43
C MET A 327 -8.30 -7.08 -10.34
N VAL A 328 -7.12 -6.67 -9.88
CA VAL A 328 -6.92 -5.43 -9.12
C VAL A 328 -6.61 -4.31 -10.12
N GLN A 329 -7.33 -3.21 -10.05
CA GLN A 329 -7.24 -2.08 -11.01
C GLN A 329 -6.19 -1.03 -10.62
N HIS A 330 -5.80 -0.18 -11.58
CA HIS A 330 -4.77 0.87 -11.43
C HIS A 330 -5.17 2.30 -11.85
N SER A 331 -6.31 2.50 -12.51
CA SER A 331 -6.67 3.80 -13.08
C SER A 331 -7.36 4.70 -12.04
N GLU A 332 -8.50 5.30 -12.36
CA GLU A 332 -9.30 6.14 -11.45
C GLU A 332 -9.68 5.42 -10.13
N ASN A 333 -9.62 4.08 -10.12
CA ASN A 333 -9.97 3.22 -9.00
C ASN A 333 -8.79 2.29 -8.63
N VAL A 334 -7.64 2.86 -8.28
CA VAL A 334 -6.44 2.09 -7.86
C VAL A 334 -6.81 1.10 -6.76
N GLY A 335 -6.47 -0.18 -6.93
CA GLY A 335 -6.70 -1.20 -5.90
C GLY A 335 -8.08 -1.85 -5.89
N HIS A 336 -9.03 -1.36 -6.69
CA HIS A 336 -10.36 -1.93 -6.73
C HIS A 336 -10.35 -3.31 -7.38
N LEU A 337 -11.14 -4.23 -6.81
CA LEU A 337 -11.51 -5.48 -7.44
C LEU A 337 -12.50 -5.18 -8.58
N GLN A 338 -12.11 -5.56 -9.79
CA GLN A 338 -12.93 -5.42 -10.99
C GLN A 338 -12.77 -6.64 -11.90
N VAL A 339 -13.56 -6.69 -12.96
CA VAL A 339 -13.41 -7.67 -14.02
C VAL A 339 -13.00 -7.02 -15.34
N GLY A 340 -12.10 -7.68 -16.06
CA GLY A 340 -11.60 -7.21 -17.35
C GLY A 340 -11.60 -8.32 -18.40
N PRO A 341 -11.71 -7.97 -19.69
CA PRO A 341 -11.69 -8.94 -20.79
C PRO A 341 -10.40 -9.76 -20.85
N VAL A 342 -10.53 -11.10 -20.87
CA VAL A 342 -9.40 -12.04 -20.73
C VAL A 342 -8.35 -11.92 -21.84
N SER A 343 -8.74 -11.42 -23.01
CA SER A 343 -7.88 -11.30 -24.19
C SER A 343 -7.29 -9.90 -24.41
N ALA A 344 -7.81 -8.87 -23.74
CA ALA A 344 -7.55 -7.48 -24.15
C ALA A 344 -6.53 -6.72 -23.30
N ASN A 345 -6.26 -7.12 -22.05
CA ASN A 345 -5.33 -6.35 -21.22
C ASN A 345 -3.87 -6.78 -21.45
N ILE A 346 -3.27 -6.28 -22.52
CA ILE A 346 -1.82 -6.27 -22.78
C ILE A 346 -1.23 -4.88 -22.45
N LEU A 347 -1.96 -4.10 -21.64
CA LEU A 347 -1.58 -2.74 -21.31
C LEU A 347 -0.23 -2.73 -20.57
N PRO A 348 0.64 -1.72 -20.82
CA PRO A 348 1.97 -1.64 -20.21
C PRO A 348 1.96 -1.44 -18.68
N THR A 349 0.78 -1.18 -18.13
CA THR A 349 0.59 -0.80 -16.74
C THR A 349 0.27 -1.97 -15.82
N GLY A 350 0.31 -3.22 -16.31
CA GLY A 350 0.01 -4.40 -15.48
C GLY A 350 -0.02 -5.73 -16.24
N GLY A 351 -0.35 -6.81 -15.51
CA GLY A 351 -0.38 -8.17 -16.06
C GLY A 351 -0.47 -9.28 -15.01
N ALA A 352 0.37 -10.31 -15.10
CA ALA A 352 0.39 -11.43 -14.15
C ALA A 352 1.24 -11.08 -12.92
N ARG A 353 0.80 -11.42 -11.72
CA ARG A 353 1.56 -11.19 -10.48
C ARG A 353 1.81 -12.52 -9.77
N PRO A 354 2.96 -13.18 -10.03
CA PRO A 354 3.27 -14.48 -9.45
C PRO A 354 3.43 -14.42 -7.93
N ALA A 355 2.82 -15.37 -7.24
CA ALA A 355 3.02 -15.68 -5.83
C ALA A 355 3.59 -17.09 -5.66
N ILE A 356 4.31 -17.31 -4.56
CA ILE A 356 4.83 -18.60 -4.12
C ILE A 356 4.66 -18.73 -2.62
N ILE A 357 4.61 -19.96 -2.13
CA ILE A 357 4.77 -20.27 -0.71
C ILE A 357 6.15 -20.91 -0.56
N ILE A 358 6.99 -20.35 0.31
CA ILE A 358 8.33 -20.88 0.61
C ILE A 358 8.33 -21.49 2.01
N ASN A 359 9.26 -22.40 2.27
CA ASN A 359 9.50 -22.93 3.61
C ASN A 359 10.92 -22.61 4.08
N GLN A 360 11.05 -22.14 5.33
CA GLN A 360 12.31 -21.85 6.00
C GLN A 360 12.48 -22.68 7.27
#